data_AF-A0A6A7LI53-F1
#
_entry.id   AF-A0A6A7LI53-F1
#
_cell.length_a   1.000
_cell.length_b   1.000
_cell.length_c   1.000
_cell.angle_alpha   90.00
_cell.angle_beta   90.00
_cell.angle_gamma   90.00
#
_symmetry.space_group_name_H-M   'P 1'
#
loop_
_entity.id
_entity.type
_entity.pdbx_description
1 polymer ?
#
loop_
_entity_poly.entity_id
_entity_poly.type
_entity_poly.pdbx_seq_one_letter_code
_entity_poly.pdbx_strand_id
1 'polypeptide(L)'
;MSNKKDESSEDDEPDQDSADHRSYGNQHGRENLSSVNESLEKAFKIRCNTLDMGTMAFIHWLNSTHKKSTIENPFVVKDFQNDKCTVLWDSGVQAEVLVETKEGVPMCRHCNADDCAHVGFTICLEQLHGRGETLESIEAEAEVMVPPSERIARLPQD
;
A
#
# COMPACT_ATOMS: atom_id res chain seq x y z
N MET A 1 54.89 37.26 -2.28
CA MET A 1 56.25 36.69 -2.38
C MET A 1 56.46 35.78 -1.19
N SER A 2 56.73 34.50 -1.47
CA SER A 2 57.45 33.49 -0.66
C SER A 2 57.07 33.35 0.83
N ASN A 3 56.65 32.17 1.31
CA ASN A 3 57.55 31.04 1.47
C ASN A 3 56.87 29.66 1.29
N LYS A 4 57.74 28.74 0.90
CA LYS A 4 57.58 27.33 0.53
C LYS A 4 58.27 26.47 1.60
N LYS A 5 57.80 25.22 1.76
CA LYS A 5 58.48 23.95 2.16
C LYS A 5 57.53 23.13 3.05
N ASP A 6 56.93 22.02 2.60
CA ASP A 6 57.46 20.74 2.09
C ASP A 6 57.72 19.72 3.24
N GLU A 7 57.30 18.46 2.98
CA GLU A 7 57.68 17.16 3.60
C GLU A 7 57.03 16.79 4.96
N SER A 8 56.63 15.54 5.28
CA SER A 8 56.34 14.24 4.63
C SER A 8 56.00 13.22 5.77
N SER A 9 55.55 12.01 5.42
CA SER A 9 55.44 10.76 6.24
C SER A 9 54.34 10.70 7.31
N GLU A 10 53.74 9.57 7.68
CA GLU A 10 53.36 8.25 7.14
C GLU A 10 52.61 7.58 8.33
N ASP A 11 51.87 6.49 8.07
CA ASP A 11 51.43 5.49 9.06
C ASP A 11 50.25 5.79 10.00
N ASP A 12 49.10 5.15 9.74
CA ASP A 12 48.53 4.11 10.63
C ASP A 12 47.18 3.62 10.06
N GLU A 13 47.25 2.51 9.31
CA GLU A 13 46.11 1.62 9.08
C GLU A 13 45.96 0.66 10.26
N PRO A 14 44.73 0.34 10.67
CA PRO A 14 44.47 -0.97 11.27
C PRO A 14 43.64 -1.85 10.35
N ASP A 15 44.33 -2.79 9.69
CA ASP A 15 43.80 -4.08 9.24
C ASP A 15 43.19 -4.84 10.42
N GLN A 16 41.92 -5.25 10.29
CA GLN A 16 41.40 -6.41 11.01
C GLN A 16 40.63 -7.31 10.05
N ASP A 17 41.39 -8.19 9.41
CA ASP A 17 40.94 -9.50 8.95
C ASP A 17 40.70 -10.39 10.18
N SER A 18 39.47 -10.86 10.35
CA SER A 18 39.22 -12.12 11.02
C SER A 18 38.04 -12.82 10.37
N ALA A 19 38.36 -13.60 9.35
CA ALA A 19 37.52 -14.65 8.82
C ALA A 19 37.15 -15.69 9.90
N ASP A 20 35.88 -15.70 10.31
CA ASP A 20 35.26 -16.86 10.93
C ASP A 20 34.19 -17.45 10.00
N HIS A 21 34.63 -18.39 9.16
CA HIS A 21 33.75 -19.33 8.48
C HIS A 21 33.15 -20.30 9.51
N ARG A 22 31.87 -20.12 9.85
CA ARG A 22 31.03 -21.21 10.37
C ARG A 22 29.91 -21.54 9.40
N SER A 23 30.17 -22.56 8.59
CA SER A 23 29.16 -23.34 7.87
C SER A 23 28.47 -24.28 8.85
N TYR A 24 27.15 -24.12 9.06
CA TYR A 24 26.27 -25.20 9.51
C TYR A 24 24.83 -24.97 9.00
N GLY A 25 24.35 -25.93 8.22
CA GLY A 25 23.00 -26.46 8.38
C GLY A 25 21.86 -25.80 7.60
N ASN A 26 21.49 -26.44 6.49
CA ASN A 26 20.14 -26.44 5.96
C ASN A 26 19.15 -26.87 7.07
N GLN A 27 18.24 -25.98 7.48
CA GLN A 27 17.05 -26.33 8.25
C GLN A 27 15.82 -25.69 7.61
N HIS A 28 15.01 -26.55 7.00
CA HIS A 28 13.61 -26.25 6.70
C HIS A 28 12.86 -26.00 8.03
N GLY A 29 12.29 -24.81 8.18
CA GLY A 29 11.29 -24.47 9.19
C GLY A 29 10.78 -23.08 8.84
N ARG A 30 9.67 -22.91 8.11
CA ARG A 30 8.31 -22.84 8.66
C ARG A 30 8.21 -21.97 9.93
N GLU A 31 8.89 -20.84 9.95
CA GLU A 31 8.82 -19.86 11.05
C GLU A 31 7.75 -18.79 10.75
N ASN A 32 6.60 -18.98 11.39
CA ASN A 32 5.65 -17.97 11.89
C ASN A 32 5.22 -16.81 10.99
N LEU A 33 4.37 -17.10 10.00
CA LEU A 33 3.44 -16.10 9.44
C LEU A 33 2.52 -15.46 10.51
N SER A 34 2.21 -16.19 11.58
CA SER A 34 1.30 -15.74 12.64
C SER A 34 1.85 -14.56 13.46
N SER A 35 3.15 -14.56 13.76
CA SER A 35 3.78 -13.50 14.57
C SER A 35 3.92 -12.19 13.79
N VAL A 36 4.12 -12.28 12.47
CA VAL A 36 4.14 -11.11 11.58
C VAL A 36 2.74 -10.54 11.47
N ASN A 37 1.72 -11.40 11.31
CA ASN A 37 0.32 -10.97 11.25
C ASN A 37 -0.13 -10.32 12.56
N GLU A 38 0.26 -10.82 13.75
CA GLU A 38 -0.15 -10.19 15.01
C GLU A 38 0.54 -8.84 15.24
N SER A 39 1.79 -8.70 14.79
CA SER A 39 2.52 -7.43 14.81
C SER A 39 1.99 -6.45 13.77
N LEU A 40 1.55 -6.95 12.60
CA LEU A 40 0.90 -6.19 11.54
C LEU A 40 -0.50 -5.74 11.95
N GLU A 41 -1.29 -6.58 12.62
CA GLU A 41 -2.61 -6.24 13.17
C GLU A 41 -2.51 -5.19 14.28
N LYS A 42 -1.51 -5.31 15.17
CA LYS A 42 -1.20 -4.28 16.18
C LYS A 42 -0.64 -3.01 15.55
N ALA A 43 0.10 -3.12 14.44
CA ALA A 43 0.60 -1.99 13.65
C ALA A 43 -0.49 -1.34 12.76
N PHE A 44 -1.52 -2.05 12.32
CA PHE A 44 -2.67 -1.46 11.62
C PHE A 44 -3.67 -0.81 12.58
N LYS A 45 -3.62 -1.20 13.87
CA LYS A 45 -4.16 -0.40 14.97
C LYS A 45 -3.38 0.89 15.23
N ILE A 46 -2.27 1.14 14.54
CA ILE A 46 -1.68 2.48 14.50
C ILE A 46 -2.80 3.37 13.96
N ARG A 47 -3.08 4.38 14.78
CA ARG A 47 -4.00 5.47 14.51
C ARG A 47 -3.78 5.96 13.07
N CYS A 48 -4.77 5.74 12.20
CA CYS A 48 -4.83 6.14 10.78
C CYS A 48 -4.78 7.67 10.60
N ASN A 49 -3.68 8.26 11.03
CA ASN A 49 -3.59 9.69 11.30
C ASN A 49 -2.69 10.44 10.32
N THR A 50 -1.98 9.74 9.44
CA THR A 50 -1.05 10.36 8.50
C THR A 50 -1.30 9.90 7.07
N LEU A 51 -0.92 10.73 6.10
CA LEU A 51 -0.99 10.41 4.68
C LEU A 51 -0.31 9.08 4.34
N ASP A 52 0.91 8.84 4.86
CA ASP A 52 1.69 7.62 4.62
C ASP A 52 0.93 6.36 5.02
N MET A 53 0.17 6.42 6.13
CA MET A 53 -0.66 5.30 6.55
C MET A 53 -1.84 5.06 5.62
N GLY A 54 -2.39 6.12 5.03
CA GLY A 54 -3.36 6.02 3.95
C GLY A 54 -2.79 5.31 2.74
N THR A 55 -1.55 5.64 2.36
CA THR A 55 -0.84 4.96 1.27
C THR A 55 -0.59 3.49 1.59
N MET A 56 -0.15 3.14 2.81
CA MET A 56 0.02 1.74 3.21
C MET A 56 -1.31 0.97 3.22
N ALA A 57 -2.38 1.58 3.72
CA ALA A 57 -3.72 1.01 3.69
C ALA A 57 -4.20 0.77 2.25
N PHE A 58 -3.89 1.69 1.33
CA PHE A 58 -4.21 1.54 -0.09
C PHE A 58 -3.42 0.41 -0.74
N ILE A 59 -2.11 0.31 -0.49
CA ILE A 59 -1.29 -0.80 -1.00
C ILE A 59 -1.81 -2.15 -0.49
N HIS A 60 -2.19 -2.21 0.80
CA HIS A 60 -2.79 -3.41 1.37
C HIS A 60 -4.12 -3.76 0.68
N TRP A 61 -5.00 -2.77 0.51
CA TRP A 61 -6.28 -2.93 -0.19
C TRP A 61 -6.12 -3.34 -1.66
N LEU A 62 -5.15 -2.78 -2.37
CA LEU A 62 -4.83 -3.14 -3.76
C LEU A 62 -4.50 -4.63 -3.87
N ASN A 63 -3.67 -5.13 -2.95
CA ASN A 63 -3.22 -6.52 -2.91
C ASN A 63 -4.26 -7.48 -2.30
N SER A 64 -5.31 -6.97 -1.68
CA SER A 64 -6.39 -7.79 -1.12
C SER A 64 -7.23 -8.45 -2.21
N THR A 65 -7.48 -9.75 -2.06
CA THR A 65 -8.47 -10.50 -2.84
C THR A 65 -9.90 -10.11 -2.48
N HIS A 66 -10.12 -9.61 -1.26
CA HIS A 66 -11.42 -9.25 -0.72
C HIS A 66 -11.51 -7.75 -0.43
N LYS A 67 -11.46 -6.93 -1.48
CA LYS A 67 -11.51 -5.45 -1.40
C LYS A 67 -12.72 -4.86 -0.66
N LYS A 68 -13.80 -5.63 -0.51
CA LYS A 68 -15.03 -5.25 0.20
C LYS A 68 -15.08 -5.74 1.67
N SER A 69 -14.09 -6.52 2.12
CA SER A 69 -14.01 -7.05 3.48
C SER A 69 -13.55 -5.96 4.45
N THR A 70 -14.37 -5.68 5.45
CA THR A 70 -14.04 -4.75 6.55
C THR A 70 -13.16 -5.40 7.62
N ILE A 71 -13.02 -6.72 7.59
CA ILE A 71 -12.14 -7.48 8.48
C ILE A 71 -10.70 -7.42 7.97
N GLU A 72 -10.53 -7.58 6.65
CA GLU A 72 -9.21 -7.66 6.04
C GLU A 72 -8.63 -6.30 5.68
N ASN A 73 -9.47 -5.29 5.45
CA ASN A 73 -9.02 -3.97 5.04
C ASN A 73 -9.40 -2.93 6.08
N PRO A 74 -8.47 -2.01 6.44
CA PRO A 74 -8.78 -0.90 7.33
C PRO A 74 -9.78 0.07 6.70
N PHE A 75 -9.72 0.22 5.37
CA PHE A 75 -10.64 1.02 4.58
C PHE A 75 -11.30 0.19 3.48
N VAL A 76 -12.60 0.42 3.29
CA VAL A 76 -13.36 -0.15 2.18
C VAL A 76 -14.02 0.98 1.41
N VAL A 77 -13.76 1.07 0.11
CA VAL A 77 -14.41 2.06 -0.77
C VAL A 77 -15.89 1.72 -0.91
N LYS A 78 -16.75 2.69 -0.60
CA LYS A 78 -18.22 2.59 -0.72
C LYS A 78 -18.75 3.34 -1.93
N ASP A 79 -18.23 4.54 -2.15
CA ASP A 79 -18.51 5.36 -3.31
C ASP A 79 -17.25 6.14 -3.71
N PHE A 80 -17.08 6.37 -5.00
CA PHE A 80 -15.94 7.09 -5.54
C PHE A 80 -16.35 7.89 -6.77
N GLN A 81 -16.20 9.21 -6.68
CA GLN A 81 -16.37 10.15 -7.77
C GLN A 81 -15.06 10.94 -7.92
N ASN A 82 -14.31 10.63 -8.97
CA ASN A 82 -13.00 11.23 -9.22
C ASN A 82 -13.04 12.76 -9.16
N ASP A 83 -12.04 13.37 -8.51
CA ASP A 83 -11.90 14.81 -8.29
C ASP A 83 -13.10 15.49 -7.57
N LYS A 84 -14.00 14.73 -6.94
CA LYS A 84 -15.18 15.27 -6.25
C LYS A 84 -15.31 14.76 -4.83
N CYS A 85 -15.55 13.45 -4.67
CA CYS A 85 -15.77 12.87 -3.35
C CYS A 85 -15.49 11.36 -3.34
N THR A 86 -15.08 10.89 -2.18
CA THR A 86 -14.92 9.47 -1.87
C THR A 86 -15.60 9.18 -0.55
N VAL A 87 -16.37 8.09 -0.50
CA VAL A 87 -16.93 7.55 0.74
C VAL A 87 -16.18 6.27 1.08
N LEU A 88 -15.52 6.28 2.23
CA LEU A 88 -14.79 5.12 2.78
C LEU A 88 -15.52 4.60 4.01
N TRP A 89 -15.65 3.30 4.16
CA TRP A 89 -15.90 2.70 5.46
C TRP A 89 -14.56 2.53 6.18
N ASP A 90 -14.45 3.08 7.39
CA ASP A 90 -13.29 2.93 8.26
C ASP A 90 -13.58 1.93 9.37
N SER A 91 -12.84 0.82 9.40
CA SER A 91 -13.01 -0.24 10.40
C SER A 91 -12.51 0.14 11.80
N GLY A 92 -11.57 1.08 11.91
CA GLY A 92 -11.07 1.62 13.18
C GLY A 92 -12.06 2.59 13.82
N VAL A 93 -12.77 3.39 13.01
CA VAL A 93 -13.83 4.31 13.48
C VAL A 93 -15.21 3.64 13.51
N GLN A 94 -15.39 2.55 12.77
CA GLN A 94 -16.66 1.85 12.57
C GLN A 94 -17.75 2.75 11.99
N ALA A 95 -17.39 3.59 11.03
CA ALA A 95 -18.30 4.53 10.38
C ALA A 95 -17.89 4.81 8.93
N GLU A 96 -18.83 5.38 8.18
CA GLU A 96 -18.53 5.98 6.89
C GLU A 96 -17.86 7.34 7.07
N VAL A 97 -16.81 7.55 6.29
CA VAL A 97 -15.99 8.73 6.26
C VAL A 97 -16.05 9.31 4.86
N LEU A 98 -16.46 10.58 4.79
CA LEU A 98 -16.50 11.34 3.54
C LEU A 98 -15.20 12.13 3.39
N VAL A 99 -14.53 11.93 2.26
CA VAL A 99 -13.43 12.77 1.78
C VAL A 99 -13.95 13.55 0.58
N GLU A 100 -13.92 14.88 0.66
CA GLU A 100 -14.33 15.76 -0.44
C GLU A 100 -13.11 16.43 -1.05
N THR A 101 -13.06 16.51 -2.37
CA THR A 101 -12.03 17.24 -3.09
C THR A 101 -12.58 18.61 -3.47
N LYS A 102 -11.98 19.67 -2.94
CA LYS A 102 -12.33 21.07 -3.27
C LYS A 102 -11.12 21.76 -3.85
N GLU A 103 -11.27 22.31 -5.05
CA GLU A 103 -10.18 23.02 -5.76
C GLU A 103 -8.92 22.15 -5.93
N GLY A 104 -9.11 20.83 -6.08
CA GLY A 104 -8.02 19.86 -6.20
C GLY A 104 -7.38 19.44 -4.87
N VAL A 105 -7.90 19.90 -3.73
CA VAL A 105 -7.41 19.52 -2.39
C VAL A 105 -8.41 18.60 -1.71
N PRO A 106 -8.06 17.33 -1.45
CA PRO A 106 -8.90 16.40 -0.70
C PRO A 106 -8.90 16.74 0.81
N MET A 107 -10.09 16.73 1.39
CA MET A 107 -10.35 17.07 2.80
C MET A 107 -11.25 16.02 3.43
N CYS A 108 -10.79 15.40 4.51
CA CYS A 108 -11.58 14.45 5.27
C CYS A 108 -12.55 15.17 6.21
N ARG A 109 -13.85 14.89 6.08
CA ARG A 109 -14.90 15.47 6.93
C ARG A 109 -14.90 14.93 8.35
N HIS A 110 -14.44 13.69 8.53
CA HIS A 110 -14.36 13.07 9.86
C HIS A 110 -13.19 13.64 10.68
N CYS A 111 -11.99 13.66 10.09
CA CYS A 111 -10.79 14.19 10.75
C CYS A 111 -10.73 15.72 10.75
N ASN A 112 -11.50 16.37 9.88
CA ASN A 112 -11.43 17.80 9.60
C ASN A 112 -10.00 18.26 9.25
N ALA A 113 -9.35 17.49 8.38
CA ALA A 113 -7.96 17.66 7.99
C ALA A 113 -7.71 17.18 6.55
N ASP A 114 -6.67 17.73 5.92
CA ASP A 114 -6.16 17.36 4.59
C ASP A 114 -4.94 16.43 4.65
N ASP A 115 -4.48 16.05 5.85
CA ASP A 115 -3.26 15.26 6.08
C ASP A 115 -3.47 13.97 6.89
N CYS A 116 -4.65 13.35 6.78
CA CYS A 116 -4.96 12.07 7.45
C CYS A 116 -4.88 10.84 6.53
N ALA A 117 -4.98 9.64 7.12
CA ALA A 117 -4.93 8.41 6.33
C ALA A 117 -6.12 8.24 5.36
N HIS A 118 -7.31 8.77 5.68
CA HIS A 118 -8.43 8.76 4.72
C HIS A 118 -8.05 9.54 3.46
N VAL A 119 -7.42 10.70 3.64
CA VAL A 119 -6.95 11.53 2.53
C VAL A 119 -5.84 10.82 1.75
N GLY A 120 -4.85 10.26 2.43
CA GLY A 120 -3.76 9.51 1.79
C GLY A 120 -4.27 8.34 0.96
N PHE A 121 -5.26 7.60 1.46
CA PHE A 121 -5.91 6.53 0.71
C PHE A 121 -6.67 7.07 -0.52
N THR A 122 -7.47 8.13 -0.35
CA THR A 122 -8.22 8.75 -1.45
C THR A 122 -7.31 9.29 -2.55
N ILE A 123 -6.19 9.93 -2.22
CA ILE A 123 -5.22 10.40 -3.22
C ILE A 123 -4.70 9.24 -4.07
N CYS A 124 -4.32 8.13 -3.44
CA CYS A 124 -3.86 6.95 -4.18
C CYS A 124 -4.98 6.34 -5.04
N LEU A 125 -6.22 6.37 -4.56
CA LEU A 125 -7.39 5.92 -5.31
C LEU A 125 -7.65 6.79 -6.54
N GLU A 126 -7.56 8.11 -6.43
CA GLU A 126 -7.66 9.06 -7.56
C GLU A 126 -6.52 8.82 -8.56
N GLN A 127 -5.29 8.59 -8.09
CA GLN A 127 -4.16 8.27 -8.96
C GLN A 127 -4.35 6.96 -9.74
N LEU A 128 -4.97 5.95 -9.14
CA LEU A 128 -5.25 4.66 -9.79
C LEU A 128 -6.23 4.81 -10.96
N HIS A 129 -7.29 5.58 -10.77
CA HIS A 129 -8.34 5.80 -11.77
C HIS A 129 -7.95 6.80 -12.87
N GLY A 130 -6.76 7.40 -12.72
CA GLY A 130 -6.34 8.53 -13.54
C GLY A 130 -7.21 9.77 -13.27
N ARG A 131 -6.75 10.93 -13.75
CA ARG A 131 -7.54 12.17 -13.71
C ARG A 131 -8.68 12.16 -14.75
N GLY A 132 -9.45 11.07 -14.88
CA GLY A 132 -10.50 11.02 -15.89
C GLY A 132 -11.24 9.72 -16.21
N GLU A 133 -10.97 8.56 -15.61
CA GLU A 133 -11.70 7.33 -15.98
C GLU A 133 -12.36 6.64 -14.77
N THR A 134 -13.68 6.52 -14.81
CA THR A 134 -14.54 6.00 -13.74
C THR A 134 -14.26 4.53 -13.38
N LEU A 135 -14.50 4.18 -12.11
CA LEU A 135 -14.34 2.85 -11.49
C LEU A 135 -14.89 1.66 -12.33
N GLU A 136 -15.90 1.91 -13.17
CA GLU A 136 -16.50 0.93 -14.08
C GLU A 136 -15.51 0.35 -15.11
N SER A 137 -14.45 1.09 -15.49
CA SER A 137 -13.46 0.61 -16.46
C SER A 137 -12.53 -0.48 -15.91
N ILE A 138 -12.32 -0.53 -14.58
CA ILE A 138 -11.35 -1.44 -13.96
C ILE A 138 -12.00 -2.78 -13.59
N GLU A 139 -13.28 -2.78 -13.18
CA GLU A 139 -14.01 -4.04 -12.93
C GLU A 139 -14.21 -4.84 -14.24
N ALA A 140 -14.26 -4.17 -15.40
CA ALA A 140 -14.41 -4.83 -16.71
C ALA A 140 -13.18 -5.65 -17.14
N GLU A 141 -11.96 -5.34 -16.66
CA GLU A 141 -10.76 -6.09 -17.03
C GLU A 141 -10.57 -7.38 -16.22
N ALA A 142 -11.27 -7.53 -15.10
CA ALA A 142 -11.22 -8.75 -14.28
C ALA A 142 -12.06 -9.91 -14.86
N GLU A 143 -13.08 -9.64 -15.69
CA GLU A 143 -13.91 -10.69 -16.31
C GLU A 143 -13.30 -11.30 -17.58
N VAL A 144 -12.25 -10.70 -18.16
CA VAL A 144 -11.65 -11.18 -19.42
C VAL A 144 -10.66 -12.33 -19.20
N MET A 145 -10.37 -12.70 -17.95
CA MET A 145 -9.37 -13.71 -17.62
C MET A 145 -9.95 -15.13 -17.37
N VAL A 146 -11.09 -15.46 -18.00
CA VAL A 146 -11.52 -16.86 -18.14
C VAL A 146 -10.74 -17.49 -19.30
N PRO A 147 -9.89 -18.51 -19.07
CA PRO A 147 -9.11 -19.12 -20.13
C PRO A 147 -10.01 -19.71 -21.23
N PRO A 148 -9.63 -19.65 -22.52
CA PRO A 148 -10.45 -20.13 -23.64
C PRO A 148 -10.81 -21.63 -23.62
N SER A 149 -10.33 -22.39 -22.64
CA SER A 149 -10.41 -23.85 -22.58
C SER A 149 -11.79 -24.39 -22.22
N GLU A 150 -12.74 -23.56 -21.76
CA GLU A 150 -14.08 -24.01 -21.35
C GLU A 150 -15.23 -23.61 -22.30
N ARG A 151 -14.94 -23.02 -23.47
CA ARG A 151 -15.95 -22.89 -24.55
C ARG A 151 -16.12 -24.23 -25.29
N ILE A 152 -16.52 -25.27 -24.57
CA ILE A 152 -17.05 -26.48 -25.22
C ILE A 152 -18.48 -26.20 -25.66
N ALA A 153 -18.66 -26.32 -26.97
CA ALA A 153 -19.84 -26.06 -27.76
C ALA A 153 -21.16 -26.53 -27.12
N ARG A 154 -22.09 -25.58 -26.93
CA ARG A 154 -23.52 -25.87 -27.10
C ARG A 154 -23.92 -25.39 -28.49
N LEU A 155 -23.86 -26.30 -29.45
CA LEU A 155 -24.57 -26.12 -30.72
C LEU A 155 -26.09 -26.08 -30.42
N PRO A 156 -26.86 -25.18 -31.03
CA PRO A 156 -28.31 -25.33 -31.06
C PRO A 156 -28.65 -26.55 -31.93
N GLN A 157 -29.45 -27.46 -31.38
CA GLN A 157 -30.20 -28.41 -32.21
C GLN A 157 -31.45 -27.68 -32.69
N ASP A 158 -31.65 -27.66 -34.01
CA ASP A 158 -32.89 -27.26 -34.68
C ASP A 158 -34.09 -28.13 -34.24
#